data_AF-A0A382Z4T9-F1
#
_entry.id   AF-A0A382Z4T9-F1
#
_cell.length_a   1.000
_cell.length_b   1.000
_cell.length_c   1.000
_cell.angle_alpha   90.00
_cell.angle_beta   90.00
_cell.angle_gamma   90.00
#
_symmetry.space_group_name_H-M   'P 1'
#
loop_
_entity.id
_entity.type
_entity.pdbx_description
1 polymer ?
#
loop_
_entity_poly.entity_id
_entity_poly.type
_entity_poly.pdbx_seq_one_letter_code
_entity_poly.pdbx_strand_id
1 'polypeptide(L)'
;MMHNWSGEYDGPYKRRKEDRRGCGRPFSPILQVRAGGLGKHQGAVVACCMVLGNDSAATLGHLDDQTIEEVLNGEKYEELRKAHREERFDDISYCKDCDQLWHVPESLVWTNIEERKYKQSKMIADLQIA
;
A
#
# COMPACT_ATOMS: atom_id res chain seq x y z
N MET A 1 6.63 -7.53 -12.98
CA MET A 1 5.21 -7.68 -13.36
C MET A 1 4.50 -6.40 -12.99
N MET A 2 3.78 -5.78 -13.93
CA MET A 2 3.00 -4.57 -13.65
C MET A 2 1.86 -4.92 -12.70
N HIS A 3 1.67 -4.12 -11.65
CA HIS A 3 0.60 -4.32 -10.67
C HIS A 3 -0.74 -3.87 -11.22
N ASN A 4 -1.83 -4.36 -10.64
CA ASN A 4 -3.18 -4.11 -11.16
C ASN A 4 -3.82 -2.81 -10.66
N TRP A 5 -3.02 -1.92 -10.07
CA TRP A 5 -3.48 -0.67 -9.43
C TRP A 5 -4.77 -0.84 -8.62
N SER A 6 -4.74 -1.78 -7.67
CA SER A 6 -5.87 -2.02 -6.78
C SER A 6 -7.17 -2.46 -7.46
N GLY A 7 -7.08 -2.96 -8.70
CA GLY A 7 -8.23 -3.44 -9.48
C GLY A 7 -8.46 -2.66 -10.77
N GLU A 8 -7.87 -1.46 -10.93
CA GLU A 8 -8.11 -0.60 -12.09
C GLU A 8 -7.45 -1.08 -13.38
N TYR A 9 -6.40 -1.89 -13.29
CA TYR A 9 -5.66 -2.35 -14.45
C TYR A 9 -5.74 -3.86 -14.62
N ASP A 10 -6.41 -4.29 -15.70
CA ASP A 10 -6.39 -5.68 -16.14
C ASP A 10 -5.19 -5.95 -17.06
N GLY A 11 -4.07 -6.36 -16.46
CA GLY A 11 -2.86 -6.76 -17.18
C GLY A 11 -2.85 -8.21 -17.65
N PRO A 12 -2.00 -8.55 -18.64
CA PRO A 12 -1.87 -9.92 -19.18
C PRO A 12 -1.26 -10.92 -18.19
N TYR A 13 -0.74 -10.44 -17.05
CA TYR A 13 -0.14 -11.27 -16.02
C TYR A 13 -0.99 -11.21 -14.75
N LYS A 14 -1.44 -12.38 -14.28
CA LYS A 14 -2.22 -12.50 -13.05
C LYS A 14 -1.37 -13.10 -11.93
N ARG A 15 -1.57 -12.63 -10.71
CA ARG A 15 -1.00 -13.28 -9.53
C ARG A 15 -1.83 -14.48 -9.12
N ARG A 16 -1.16 -15.52 -8.61
CA ARG A 16 -1.80 -16.64 -7.94
C ARG A 16 -2.41 -16.17 -6.63
N LYS A 17 -3.72 -16.39 -6.44
CA LYS A 17 -4.48 -15.97 -5.25
C LYS A 17 -4.59 -17.11 -4.22
N GLU A 18 -3.46 -17.76 -3.93
CA GLU A 18 -3.40 -18.96 -3.10
C GLU A 18 -2.99 -18.65 -1.65
N ASP A 19 -2.15 -17.62 -1.46
CA ASP A 19 -1.52 -17.29 -0.18
C ASP A 19 -1.58 -15.77 0.04
N ARG A 20 -2.49 -15.34 0.93
CA ARG A 20 -2.69 -13.93 1.29
C ARG A 20 -1.69 -13.59 2.40
N ARG A 21 -0.86 -12.57 2.19
CA ARG A 21 0.29 -12.22 3.07
C ARG A 21 0.15 -10.87 3.80
N GLY A 22 -1.04 -10.26 3.79
CA GLY A 22 -1.30 -8.93 4.32
C GLY A 22 -0.67 -7.77 3.49
N CYS A 23 -0.73 -6.56 4.03
CA CYS A 23 -0.17 -5.35 3.41
C CYS A 23 0.32 -4.34 4.46
N GLY A 24 1.62 -4.04 4.47
CA GLY A 24 2.22 -3.08 5.41
C GLY A 24 2.20 -1.62 4.96
N ARG A 25 1.65 -1.31 3.77
CA ARG A 25 1.81 0.03 3.16
C ARG A 25 1.22 1.19 3.99
N PRO A 26 0.03 1.06 4.61
CA PRO A 26 -0.49 2.13 5.48
C PRO A 26 0.32 2.39 6.76
N PHE A 27 1.30 1.55 7.09
CA PHE A 27 2.19 1.71 8.24
C PHE A 27 3.61 2.13 7.83
N SER A 28 3.86 2.27 6.53
CA SER A 28 5.17 2.69 6.02
C SER A 28 5.46 4.14 6.42
N PRO A 29 6.71 4.51 6.73
CA PRO A 29 7.10 5.90 7.00
C PRO A 29 7.19 6.73 5.71
N ILE A 30 6.29 6.51 4.77
CA ILE A 30 6.22 7.19 3.47
C ILE A 30 4.89 7.93 3.39
N LEU A 31 4.96 9.25 3.30
CA LEU A 31 3.81 10.08 2.96
C LEU A 31 3.64 10.13 1.44
N GLN A 32 2.44 9.83 0.94
CA GLN A 32 2.14 9.90 -0.48
C GLN A 32 1.05 10.94 -0.72
N VAL A 33 1.40 11.94 -1.52
CA VAL A 33 0.56 13.11 -1.79
C VAL A 33 0.32 13.20 -3.29
N ARG A 34 -0.94 13.33 -3.70
CA ARG A 34 -1.32 13.58 -5.08
C ARG A 34 -1.22 15.07 -5.38
N ALA A 35 -0.93 15.42 -6.64
CA ALA A 35 -0.94 16.81 -7.09
C ALA A 35 -2.36 17.43 -7.03
N GLY A 36 -3.41 16.62 -7.19
CA GLY A 36 -4.81 17.03 -7.09
C GLY A 36 -5.50 16.53 -5.82
N GLY A 37 -6.82 16.66 -5.78
CA GLY A 37 -7.66 16.19 -4.69
C GLY A 37 -9.14 16.11 -5.07
N LEU A 38 -10.00 16.05 -4.06
CA LEU A 38 -11.44 15.89 -4.25
C LEU A 38 -12.10 17.26 -4.28
N GLY A 39 -13.06 17.45 -5.19
CA GLY A 39 -13.71 18.75 -5.37
C GLY A 39 -12.71 19.81 -5.81
N LYS A 40 -12.51 20.83 -4.97
CA LYS A 40 -11.56 21.94 -5.22
C LYS A 40 -10.26 21.82 -4.42
N HIS A 41 -10.10 20.75 -3.62
CA HIS A 41 -8.92 20.56 -2.79
C HIS A 41 -7.73 20.05 -3.59
N GLN A 42 -6.53 20.34 -3.10
CA GLN A 42 -5.24 19.86 -3.59
C GLN A 42 -4.49 19.06 -2.51
N GLY A 43 -3.43 18.37 -2.90
CA GLY A 43 -2.60 17.64 -1.93
C GLY A 43 -3.32 16.48 -1.27
N ALA A 44 -4.13 15.70 -2.02
CA ALA A 44 -4.80 14.54 -1.47
C ALA A 44 -3.79 13.49 -0.98
N VAL A 45 -3.93 13.09 0.27
CA VAL A 45 -3.09 12.05 0.88
C VAL A 45 -3.72 10.69 0.63
N VAL A 46 -2.87 9.75 0.19
CA VAL A 46 -3.23 8.33 0.03
C VAL A 46 -2.21 7.47 0.77
N ALA A 47 -2.61 6.28 1.25
CA ALA A 47 -1.70 5.39 1.97
C ALA A 47 -0.80 4.52 1.07
N CYS A 48 -1.05 4.49 -0.25
CA CYS A 48 -0.44 3.51 -1.13
C CYS A 48 -0.47 3.97 -2.60
N CYS A 49 0.65 3.84 -3.32
CA CYS A 49 0.74 4.23 -4.72
C CYS A 49 -0.09 3.32 -5.63
N MET A 50 -0.41 2.11 -5.16
CA MET A 50 -1.20 1.13 -5.91
C MET A 50 -2.67 1.51 -6.02
N VAL A 51 -3.16 2.53 -5.31
CA VAL A 51 -4.56 3.00 -5.42
C VAL A 51 -4.77 3.98 -6.58
N LEU A 52 -3.80 4.08 -7.51
CA LEU A 52 -3.93 4.95 -8.68
C LEU A 52 -5.20 4.59 -9.48
N GLY A 53 -6.03 5.59 -9.76
CA GLY A 53 -7.34 5.41 -10.40
C GLY A 53 -8.48 5.15 -9.42
N ASN A 54 -8.17 4.76 -8.18
CA ASN A 54 -9.10 4.69 -7.05
C ASN A 54 -9.06 5.94 -6.15
N ASP A 55 -8.41 7.02 -6.59
CA ASP A 55 -8.11 8.19 -5.76
C ASP A 55 -9.36 8.82 -5.12
N SER A 56 -10.52 8.78 -5.79
CA SER A 56 -11.80 9.23 -5.21
C SER A 56 -12.19 8.49 -3.93
N ALA A 57 -11.98 7.18 -3.88
CA ALA A 57 -12.28 6.36 -2.71
C ALA A 57 -11.10 6.32 -1.71
N ALA A 58 -9.87 6.41 -2.21
CA ALA A 58 -8.65 6.21 -1.42
C ALA A 58 -8.08 7.47 -0.75
N THR A 59 -8.69 8.64 -0.98
CA THR A 59 -8.25 9.90 -0.37
C THR A 59 -8.58 9.94 1.13
N LEU A 60 -7.53 10.11 1.93
CA LEU A 60 -7.59 10.10 3.40
C LEU A 60 -7.69 11.50 4.01
N GLY A 61 -7.35 12.54 3.26
CA GLY A 61 -7.38 13.94 3.64
C GLY A 61 -6.68 14.82 2.60
N HIS A 62 -6.67 16.13 2.82
CA HIS A 62 -6.09 17.12 1.91
C HIS A 62 -5.13 18.04 2.65
N LEU A 63 -3.97 18.33 2.05
CA LEU A 63 -2.92 19.13 2.71
C LEU A 63 -3.02 20.64 2.42
N ASP A 64 -4.02 21.06 1.66
CA ASP A 64 -4.31 22.48 1.46
C ASP A 64 -5.17 23.08 2.58
N ASP A 65 -5.88 22.26 3.36
CA ASP A 65 -6.67 22.66 4.52
C ASP A 65 -6.38 21.87 5.81
N GLN A 66 -5.68 20.74 5.74
CA GLN A 66 -5.24 19.97 6.92
C GLN A 66 -3.71 19.88 7.01
N THR A 67 -3.20 19.80 8.22
CA THR A 67 -1.81 19.43 8.50
C THR A 67 -1.58 17.94 8.25
N ILE A 68 -0.32 17.55 8.06
CA ILE A 68 0.07 16.13 7.95
C ILE A 68 -0.39 15.35 9.18
N GLU A 69 -0.25 15.91 10.38
CA GLU A 69 -0.64 15.26 11.63
C GLU A 69 -2.15 15.01 11.69
N GLU A 70 -2.97 15.99 11.32
CA GLU A 70 -4.43 15.85 11.26
C GLU A 70 -4.88 14.76 10.28
N VAL A 71 -4.21 14.64 9.12
CA VAL A 71 -4.54 13.58 8.16
C VAL A 71 -4.08 12.20 8.66
N LEU A 72 -2.87 12.10 9.21
CA LEU A 72 -2.31 10.82 9.66
C LEU A 72 -3.02 10.26 10.90
N ASN A 73 -3.53 11.12 11.77
CA ASN A 73 -4.30 10.75 12.97
C ASN A 73 -5.82 10.80 12.75
N GLY A 74 -6.26 11.15 11.53
CA GLY A 74 -7.67 11.26 11.18
C GLY A 74 -8.38 9.90 11.06
N GLU A 75 -9.70 9.93 11.22
CA GLU A 75 -10.56 8.74 11.25
C GLU A 75 -10.38 7.83 10.03
N LYS A 76 -10.30 8.40 8.81
CA LYS A 76 -10.11 7.63 7.57
C LYS A 76 -8.80 6.84 7.57
N TYR A 77 -7.71 7.46 8.04
CA TYR A 77 -6.41 6.82 8.05
C TYR A 77 -6.37 5.73 9.14
N GLU A 78 -6.90 6.01 10.32
CA GLU A 78 -6.96 5.02 11.41
C GLU A 78 -7.87 3.84 11.10
N GLU A 79 -9.02 4.05 10.45
CA GLU A 79 -9.88 2.94 10.02
C GLU A 79 -9.18 2.09 8.96
N LEU A 80 -8.48 2.70 8.00
CA LEU A 80 -7.67 1.98 7.02
C LEU A 80 -6.61 1.10 7.70
N ARG A 81 -5.87 1.67 8.67
CA ARG A 81 -4.86 0.93 9.45
C ARG A 81 -5.49 -0.17 10.28
N LYS A 82 -6.64 0.08 10.91
CA LYS A 82 -7.38 -0.92 11.69
C LYS A 82 -7.81 -2.09 10.81
N ALA A 83 -8.43 -1.83 9.67
CA ALA A 83 -8.81 -2.87 8.70
C ALA A 83 -7.58 -3.67 8.22
N HIS A 84 -6.42 -3.05 8.04
CA HIS A 84 -5.18 -3.77 7.69
C HIS A 84 -4.62 -4.62 8.84
N ARG A 85 -4.75 -4.19 10.11
CA ARG A 85 -4.38 -4.98 11.30
C ARG A 85 -5.31 -6.18 11.50
N GLU A 86 -6.59 -6.00 11.22
CA GLU A 86 -7.65 -7.01 11.36
C GLU A 86 -7.83 -7.87 10.09
N GLU A 87 -6.99 -7.67 9.08
CA GLU A 87 -7.05 -8.34 7.77
C GLU A 87 -8.39 -8.20 7.02
N ARG A 88 -9.20 -7.19 7.38
CA ARG A 88 -10.47 -6.82 6.73
C ARG A 88 -10.26 -6.06 5.41
N PHE A 89 -9.37 -6.56 4.56
CA PHE A 89 -9.03 -5.89 3.30
C PHE A 89 -10.22 -5.82 2.32
N ASP A 90 -11.16 -6.76 2.43
CA ASP A 90 -12.31 -6.85 1.53
C ASP A 90 -13.38 -5.79 1.84
N ASP A 91 -13.35 -5.20 3.03
CA ASP A 91 -14.20 -4.07 3.44
C ASP A 91 -13.76 -2.76 2.75
N ILE A 92 -12.52 -2.69 2.27
CA ILE A 92 -11.95 -1.51 1.63
C ILE A 92 -12.05 -1.67 0.11
N SER A 93 -12.83 -0.80 -0.52
CA SER A 93 -13.16 -0.87 -1.95
C SER A 93 -11.94 -0.99 -2.87
N TYR A 94 -10.85 -0.28 -2.55
CA TYR A 94 -9.60 -0.26 -3.31
C TYR A 94 -8.52 -1.21 -2.77
N CYS A 95 -8.81 -2.04 -1.76
CA CYS A 95 -7.88 -3.08 -1.31
C CYS A 95 -8.35 -4.49 -1.67
N LYS A 96 -9.66 -4.74 -1.69
CA LYS A 96 -10.25 -6.06 -1.97
C LYS A 96 -9.69 -6.73 -3.24
N ASP A 97 -9.45 -5.94 -4.29
CA ASP A 97 -8.96 -6.41 -5.59
C ASP A 97 -7.45 -6.21 -5.79
N CYS A 98 -6.71 -5.77 -4.76
CA CYS A 98 -5.29 -5.47 -4.89
C CYS A 98 -4.42 -6.73 -5.06
N ASP A 99 -3.62 -6.79 -6.12
CA ASP A 99 -2.72 -7.91 -6.39
C ASP A 99 -1.63 -8.06 -5.32
N GLN A 100 -1.25 -6.99 -4.63
CA GLN A 100 -0.18 -6.96 -3.65
C GLN A 100 -0.44 -7.82 -2.41
N LEU A 101 -1.71 -8.10 -2.12
CA LEU A 101 -2.14 -8.92 -1.00
C LEU A 101 -1.68 -10.37 -1.14
N TRP A 102 -1.34 -10.80 -2.35
CA TRP A 102 -0.98 -12.17 -2.66
C TRP A 102 0.53 -12.37 -2.68
N HIS A 103 0.97 -13.44 -2.02
CA HIS A 103 2.35 -13.85 -2.00
C HIS A 103 2.84 -14.23 -3.41
N VAL A 104 4.11 -13.92 -3.67
CA VAL A 104 4.81 -14.33 -4.88
C VAL A 104 6.12 -14.95 -4.39
N PRO A 105 6.59 -16.08 -4.95
CA PRO A 105 7.90 -16.60 -4.61
C PRO A 105 8.99 -15.55 -4.84
N GLU A 106 10.06 -15.60 -4.06
CA GLU A 106 11.18 -14.70 -4.30
C GLU A 106 11.90 -15.12 -5.59
N SER A 107 12.32 -14.14 -6.39
CA SER A 107 13.09 -14.38 -7.61
C SER A 107 14.59 -14.55 -7.34
N LEU A 108 15.01 -14.53 -6.07
CA LEU A 108 16.41 -14.68 -5.69
C LEU A 108 16.82 -16.13 -5.86
N VAL A 109 17.57 -16.39 -6.93
CA VAL A 109 18.13 -17.73 -7.22
C VAL A 109 19.56 -17.86 -6.66
N TRP A 110 20.32 -16.75 -6.60
CA TRP A 110 21.69 -16.69 -6.10
C TRP A 110 22.06 -15.28 -5.63
N THR A 111 22.97 -15.16 -4.66
CA THR A 111 23.52 -13.90 -4.13
C THR A 111 24.96 -14.10 -3.66
N ASN A 112 25.79 -13.07 -3.78
CA ASN A 112 27.14 -13.01 -3.19
C ASN A 112 27.20 -12.19 -1.89
N ILE A 113 26.05 -11.69 -1.41
CA ILE A 113 25.93 -11.09 -0.08
C ILE A 113 25.85 -12.23 0.94
N GLU A 114 26.88 -12.42 1.76
CA GLU A 114 27.05 -13.59 2.63
C GLU A 114 25.88 -13.80 3.60
N GLU A 115 25.33 -12.71 4.14
CA GLU A 115 24.26 -12.75 5.12
C GLU A 115 22.85 -12.81 4.49
N ARG A 116 22.76 -12.70 3.16
CA ARG A 116 21.46 -12.65 2.47
C ARG A 116 20.87 -14.04 2.29
N LYS A 117 19.75 -14.29 2.97
CA LYS A 117 18.95 -15.52 2.93
C LYS A 117 17.74 -15.36 2.00
N TYR A 118 17.28 -16.49 1.46
CA TYR A 118 15.99 -16.57 0.76
C TYR A 118 14.86 -16.06 1.68
N LYS A 119 13.88 -15.35 1.08
CA LYS A 119 12.78 -14.56 1.64
C LYS A 119 13.13 -13.19 2.23
N GLN A 120 14.36 -12.70 2.10
CA GLN A 120 14.72 -11.36 2.62
C GLN A 120 14.46 -10.21 1.63
N SER A 121 14.15 -10.44 0.35
CA SER A 121 13.84 -9.33 -0.58
C SER A 121 12.51 -8.62 -0.31
N LYS A 122 11.67 -9.16 0.59
CA LYS A 122 10.33 -8.65 0.89
C LYS A 122 10.13 -8.24 2.35
N MET A 123 11.10 -8.57 3.18
CA MET A 123 11.14 -8.31 4.60
C MET A 123 12.42 -7.52 4.81
N ILE A 124 12.31 -6.22 5.06
CA ILE A 124 13.45 -5.50 5.63
C ILE A 124 13.55 -6.04 7.05
N ALA A 125 14.47 -6.99 7.29
CA ALA A 125 14.92 -7.24 8.64
C ALA A 125 15.42 -5.90 9.14
N ASP A 126 14.77 -5.39 10.18
CA ASP A 126 14.75 -4.01 10.64
C ASP A 126 15.93 -3.17 10.14
N LEU A 127 15.61 -2.05 9.50
CA LEU A 127 16.57 -0.96 9.29
C LEU A 127 16.77 -0.30 10.67
N GLN A 128 17.28 -1.05 11.65
CA GLN A 128 17.77 -0.53 12.89
C GLN A 128 19.03 0.27 12.56
N ILE A 129 18.85 1.58 12.48
CA ILE A 129 19.95 2.52 12.57
C ILE A 129 20.37 2.48 14.04
N ALA A 130 21.57 1.96 14.28
CA ALA A 130 22.24 2.02 15.58
C ALA A 130 22.50 3.47 15.98
#